data_AF-A0A1Q7TEY9-F1
#
_entry.id   AF-A0A1Q7TEY9-F1
#
_cell.length_a   1.000
_cell.length_b   1.000
_cell.length_c   1.000
_cell.angle_alpha   90.00
_cell.angle_beta   90.00
_cell.angle_gamma   90.00
#
_symmetry.space_group_name_H-M   'P 1'
#
loop_
_entity.id
_entity.type
_entity.pdbx_description
1 polymer ?
#
loop_
_entity_poly.entity_id
_entity_poly.type
_entity_poly.pdbx_seq_one_letter_code
_entity_poly.pdbx_strand_id
1 'polypeptide(L)'
;MLPETELDGATEFAERVRKKLAKDKLPAGRITLSMGVSAFPMHADAPDQLIAEADAALYLAKRAGGDRVVAAARPKGPIVAGR
;
A
#
# COMPACT_ATOMS: atom_id res chain seq x y z
N MET A 1 -9.59 -3.10 -1.54
CA MET A 1 -10.02 -1.82 -0.94
C MET A 1 -10.61 -2.11 0.43
N LEU A 2 -10.44 -1.21 1.40
CA LEU A 2 -10.96 -1.35 2.76
C LEU A 2 -11.83 -0.11 3.07
N PRO A 3 -13.17 -0.22 3.09
CA PRO A 3 -14.03 0.90 3.43
C PRO A 3 -13.86 1.27 4.91
N GLU A 4 -14.11 2.55 5.24
CA GLU A 4 -14.13 3.05 6.63
C GLU A 4 -12.84 2.71 7.42
N THR A 5 -11.70 2.66 6.73
CA THR A 5 -10.42 2.25 7.31
C THR A 5 -9.38 3.33 7.06
N GLU A 6 -8.77 3.82 8.13
CA GLU A 6 -7.66 4.77 8.06
C GLU A 6 -6.36 4.10 7.60
N LEU A 7 -5.36 4.92 7.26
CA LEU A 7 -4.08 4.44 6.74
C LEU A 7 -3.40 3.42 7.66
N ASP A 8 -3.40 3.68 8.97
CA ASP A 8 -2.75 2.82 9.95
C ASP A 8 -3.45 1.45 10.02
N GLY A 9 -4.78 1.44 10.11
CA GLY A 9 -5.56 0.20 10.10
C GLY A 9 -5.40 -0.60 8.80
N ALA A 10 -5.31 0.08 7.66
CA ALA A 10 -5.05 -0.57 6.37
C ALA A 10 -3.62 -1.15 6.31
N THR A 11 -2.63 -0.43 6.86
CA THR A 11 -1.23 -0.87 6.93
C THR A 11 -1.08 -2.08 7.86
N GLU A 12 -1.73 -2.07 9.02
CA GLU A 12 -1.77 -3.20 9.93
C GLU A 12 -2.43 -4.42 9.28
N PHE A 13 -3.56 -4.23 8.58
CA PHE A 13 -4.21 -5.29 7.81
C PHE A 13 -3.24 -5.91 6.79
N ALA A 14 -2.57 -5.09 6.00
CA ALA A 14 -1.59 -5.53 5.01
C ALA A 14 -0.44 -6.33 5.66
N GLU A 15 0.10 -5.86 6.79
CA GLU A 15 1.16 -6.56 7.51
C GLU A 15 0.69 -7.92 8.06
N ARG A 16 -0.56 -8.02 8.54
CA ARG A 16 -1.12 -9.32 8.95
C ARG A 16 -1.18 -10.29 7.78
N VAL A 17 -1.63 -9.85 6.60
CA VAL A 17 -1.68 -10.67 5.39
C VAL A 17 -0.29 -11.12 4.98
N ARG A 18 0.69 -10.20 4.91
CA ARG A 18 2.08 -10.50 4.59
C ARG A 18 2.68 -11.55 5.53
N LYS A 19 2.55 -11.34 6.84
CA LYS A 19 3.08 -12.25 7.87
C LYS A 19 2.42 -13.62 7.85
N LYS A 20 1.12 -13.70 7.51
CA LYS A 20 0.41 -14.96 7.38
C LYS A 20 0.97 -15.76 6.19
N LEU A 21 1.03 -15.18 5.00
CA LEU A 21 1.55 -15.88 3.82
C LEU A 21 3.03 -16.26 3.96
N ALA A 22 3.86 -15.40 4.56
CA ALA A 22 5.29 -15.70 4.75
C ALA A 22 5.54 -16.94 5.62
N LYS A 23 4.56 -17.33 6.47
CA LYS A 23 4.64 -18.54 7.30
C LYS A 23 4.10 -19.78 6.60
N ASP A 24 3.23 -19.61 5.62
CA ASP A 24 2.59 -20.72 4.93
C ASP A 24 3.57 -21.42 3.98
N LYS A 25 3.66 -22.75 4.10
CA LYS A 25 4.36 -23.58 3.11
C LYS A 25 3.35 -23.96 2.03
N LEU A 26 3.40 -23.26 0.91
CA LEU A 26 2.59 -23.61 -0.25
C LEU A 26 3.25 -24.76 -1.04
N PRO A 27 2.50 -25.51 -1.86
CA PRO A 27 3.06 -26.55 -2.72
C PRO A 27 4.20 -26.05 -3.63
N ALA A 28 4.16 -24.77 -4.03
CA ALA A 28 5.19 -24.11 -4.82
C ALA A 28 6.40 -23.60 -4.00
N GLY A 29 6.43 -23.87 -2.70
CA GLY A 29 7.47 -23.38 -1.78
C GLY A 29 7.01 -22.19 -0.94
N ARG A 30 8.00 -21.52 -0.30
CA ARG A 30 7.75 -20.31 0.48
C ARG A 30 7.68 -19.11 -0.45
N ILE A 31 6.61 -18.33 -0.31
CA ILE A 31 6.46 -17.06 -1.01
C ILE A 31 6.27 -15.93 0.00
N THR A 32 6.68 -14.74 -0.40
CA THR A 32 6.51 -13.50 0.38
C THR A 32 5.70 -12.49 -0.41
N LEU A 33 5.04 -11.58 0.28
CA LEU A 33 4.26 -10.51 -0.35
C LEU A 33 4.94 -9.15 -0.15
N SER A 34 4.86 -8.31 -1.16
CA SER A 34 5.10 -6.87 -1.02
C SER A 34 3.79 -6.16 -1.31
N MET A 35 3.45 -5.16 -0.50
CA MET A 35 2.19 -4.43 -0.63
C MET A 35 2.44 -2.93 -0.52
N GLY A 36 1.75 -2.16 -1.35
CA GLY A 36 1.63 -0.72 -1.21
C GLY A 36 0.26 -0.36 -0.65
N VAL A 37 0.21 0.61 0.26
CA VAL A 37 -1.03 1.07 0.88
C VAL A 37 -1.19 2.58 0.66
N SER A 38 -2.38 2.99 0.25
CA SER A 38 -2.79 4.39 0.16
C SER A 38 -4.17 4.55 0.81
N ALA A 39 -4.50 5.78 1.18
CA ALA A 39 -5.76 6.13 1.84
C ALA A 39 -6.39 7.37 1.21
N PHE A 40 -7.70 7.31 0.96
CA PHE A 40 -8.52 8.44 0.52
C PHE A 40 -9.16 9.11 1.75
N PRO A 41 -9.23 10.46 1.80
CA PRO A 41 -8.76 11.43 0.83
C PRO A 41 -7.29 11.85 1.02
N MET A 42 -6.55 11.24 1.95
CA MET A 42 -5.20 11.67 2.34
C MET A 42 -4.20 11.74 1.18
N HIS A 43 -4.22 10.76 0.27
CA HIS A 43 -3.21 10.61 -0.79
C HIS A 43 -3.73 10.94 -2.19
N ALA A 44 -5.06 10.97 -2.40
CA ALA A 44 -5.65 11.11 -3.74
C ALA A 44 -7.05 11.72 -3.74
N ASP A 45 -7.38 12.53 -4.77
CA ASP A 45 -8.70 13.18 -4.94
C ASP A 45 -9.62 12.35 -5.84
N ALA A 46 -9.05 11.41 -6.58
CA ALA A 46 -9.75 10.52 -7.49
C ALA A 46 -9.32 9.05 -7.27
N PRO A 47 -10.19 8.07 -7.61
CA PRO A 47 -9.86 6.65 -7.50
C PRO A 47 -8.58 6.25 -8.24
N ASP A 48 -8.36 6.74 -9.47
CA ASP A 48 -7.19 6.38 -10.27
C ASP A 48 -5.89 6.87 -9.62
N GLN A 49 -5.91 8.07 -9.03
CA GLN A 49 -4.78 8.60 -8.27
C GLN A 49 -4.53 7.77 -7.01
N LEU A 50 -5.58 7.29 -6.32
CA LEU A 50 -5.44 6.48 -5.12
C LEU A 50 -4.73 5.15 -5.43
N ILE A 51 -5.08 4.54 -6.57
CA ILE A 51 -4.43 3.32 -7.06
C ILE A 51 -2.98 3.62 -7.45
N ALA A 52 -2.72 4.73 -8.16
CA ALA A 52 -1.36 5.12 -8.54
C ALA A 52 -0.45 5.31 -7.32
N GLU A 53 -0.95 5.91 -6.23
CA GLU A 53 -0.19 6.08 -4.99
C GLU A 53 0.09 4.74 -4.28
N ALA A 54 -0.88 3.81 -4.28
CA ALA A 54 -0.65 2.46 -3.77
C ALA A 54 0.40 1.70 -4.61
N ASP A 55 0.35 1.81 -5.93
CA ASP A 55 1.32 1.19 -6.83
C ASP A 55 2.72 1.78 -6.67
N ALA A 56 2.84 3.09 -6.51
CA ALA A 56 4.11 3.75 -6.22
C ALA A 56 4.70 3.23 -4.89
N ALA A 57 3.88 3.11 -3.85
CA ALA A 57 4.29 2.52 -2.57
C ALA A 57 4.72 1.05 -2.71
N LEU A 58 3.98 0.24 -3.49
CA LEU A 58 4.35 -1.15 -3.80
C LEU A 58 5.70 -1.22 -4.53
N TYR A 59 5.93 -0.30 -5.46
CA TYR A 59 7.18 -0.23 -6.20
C TYR A 59 8.35 0.08 -5.25
N LEU A 60 8.17 0.99 -4.29
CA LEU A 60 9.15 1.25 -3.23
C LEU A 60 9.41 0.01 -2.36
N ALA A 61 8.37 -0.73 -1.98
CA ALA A 61 8.51 -1.98 -1.24
C ALA A 61 9.39 -2.99 -1.99
N LYS A 62 9.15 -3.17 -3.29
CA LYS A 62 9.96 -4.04 -4.16
C LYS A 62 11.40 -3.56 -4.28
N ARG A 63 11.62 -2.26 -4.51
CA ARG A 63 12.98 -1.67 -4.62
C ARG A 63 13.78 -1.79 -3.34
N ALA A 64 13.12 -1.82 -2.18
CA ALA A 64 13.78 -1.97 -0.89
C ALA A 64 14.13 -3.43 -0.53
N GLY A 65 13.95 -4.38 -1.45
CA GLY A 65 14.25 -5.81 -1.24
C GLY A 65 13.02 -6.69 -1.06
N GLY A 66 11.81 -6.14 -1.24
CA GLY A 66 10.56 -6.88 -1.11
C GLY A 66 10.20 -7.25 0.33
N ASP A 67 9.32 -8.24 0.46
CA ASP A 67 8.76 -8.78 1.71
C ASP A 67 8.40 -7.71 2.77
N ARG A 68 7.69 -6.65 2.35
CA ARG A 68 7.28 -5.56 3.25
C ARG A 68 6.03 -4.83 2.77
N VAL A 69 5.42 -4.11 3.70
CA VAL A 69 4.40 -3.12 3.40
C VAL A 69 5.04 -1.73 3.39
N VAL A 70 4.64 -0.90 2.43
CA VAL A 70 4.99 0.53 2.38
C VAL A 70 3.69 1.32 2.26
N ALA A 71 3.51 2.33 3.10
CA ALA A 71 2.45 3.32 2.94
C ALA A 71 2.92 4.44 2.00
N ALA A 72 2.01 5.01 1.23
CA ALA A 72 2.27 6.19 0.43
C ALA A 72 2.77 7.34 1.32
N ALA A 73 3.85 8.01 0.90
CA ALA A 73 4.64 8.88 1.78
C ALA A 73 4.13 10.34 1.84
N ARG A 74 3.35 10.78 0.86
CA ARG A 74 2.92 12.18 0.75
C ARG A 74 1.43 12.32 0.98
N PRO A 75 1.00 13.08 2.00
CA PRO A 75 -0.28 13.76 1.94
C PRO A 75 -0.31 14.61 0.67
N LYS A 76 -1.47 14.77 0.03
CA LYS A 76 -1.61 15.65 -1.14
C LYS A 76 -0.87 16.98 -0.93
N GLY A 77 -0.05 17.37 -1.91
CA GLY A 77 0.41 18.76 -1.99
C GLY A 77 -0.77 19.71 -2.22
N PRO A 78 -0.63 21.01 -1.91
CA PRO A 78 -1.70 21.97 -2.17
C PRO A 78 -2.11 21.89 -3.65
N ILE A 79 -3.42 21.79 -3.89
CA ILE A 79 -3.97 21.93 -5.23
C ILE A 79 -3.63 23.35 -5.68
N VAL A 80 -2.62 23.50 -6.55
CA VAL A 80 -2.49 24.73 -7.32
C VAL A 80 -3.65 24.68 -8.29
N ALA A 81 -4.73 25.38 -7.95
CA ALA A 81 -5.82 25.63 -8.88
C ALA A 81 -5.20 26.29 -10.11
N GLY A 82 -5.03 25.50 -11.17
CA GLY A 82 -4.61 26.00 -12.48
C GLY A 82 -5.64 27.01 -12.97
N ARG A 83 -5.12 28.14 -13.47
CA ARG A 83 -5.86 29.25 -14.10
C ARG A 83 -6.87 28.78 -15.14
#